data_AF-A0A3N7ELM3-F1
#
_entry.id   AF-A0A3N7ELM3-F1
#
_cell.length_a   1.000
_cell.length_b   1.000
_cell.length_c   1.000
_cell.angle_alpha   90.00
_cell.angle_beta   90.00
_cell.angle_gamma   90.00
#
_symmetry.space_group_name_H-M   'P 1'
#
loop_
_entity.id
_entity.type
_entity.pdbx_description
1 polymer ?
#
loop_
_entity_poly.entity_id
_entity_poly.type
_entity_poly.pdbx_seq_one_letter_code
_entity_poly.pdbx_strand_id
1 'polypeptide(L)'
;MWSAPILVTVRPAVLQCTTTTPQVAVPLGSIPKTAFSGIGSTTGTKPLNIDLMCSGGDPGDSKAISITLTDNTNPGNQSTTLSLTRDSIATGVAIQLLQGQTVIGYGPDSNLPGNPGQWSAGNSGAGVFRIPLSARYIQTGATITPGSANGRATFTMSYQ
;
A
#
# COMPACT_ATOMS: atom_id res chain seq x y z
N MET A 1 -20.55 -29.39 -50.68
CA MET A 1 -19.68 -28.26 -50.26
C MET A 1 -19.72 -28.19 -48.75
N TRP A 2 -18.56 -28.27 -48.08
CA TRP A 2 -18.48 -28.12 -46.62
C TRP A 2 -17.82 -26.79 -46.33
N SER A 3 -18.57 -25.85 -45.77
CA SER A 3 -18.07 -24.58 -45.24
C SER A 3 -18.36 -24.56 -43.76
N ALA A 4 -17.42 -25.04 -42.95
CA ALA A 4 -17.41 -24.79 -41.52
C ALA A 4 -16.20 -23.90 -41.23
N PRO A 5 -16.38 -22.71 -40.65
CA PRO A 5 -15.25 -21.87 -40.28
C PRO A 5 -14.42 -22.56 -39.20
N ILE A 6 -13.09 -22.43 -39.30
CA ILE A 6 -12.20 -22.80 -38.21
C ILE A 6 -12.32 -21.73 -37.11
N LEU A 7 -12.45 -22.16 -35.86
CA LEU A 7 -12.34 -21.28 -34.71
C LEU A 7 -10.88 -21.25 -34.28
N VAL A 8 -10.23 -20.11 -34.51
CA VAL A 8 -8.86 -19.87 -34.02
C VAL A 8 -8.97 -19.07 -32.72
N THR A 9 -8.72 -19.74 -31.60
CA THR A 9 -8.67 -19.09 -30.29
C THR A 9 -7.25 -18.60 -30.04
N VAL A 10 -7.06 -17.28 -30.09
CA VAL A 10 -5.82 -16.63 -29.64
C VAL A 10 -5.93 -16.40 -28.13
N ARG A 11 -5.05 -17.04 -27.34
CA ARG A 11 -5.00 -16.87 -25.88
C ARG A 11 -3.96 -15.79 -25.52
N PRO A 12 -4.29 -14.80 -24.68
CA PRO A 12 -3.30 -13.83 -24.22
C PRO A 12 -2.25 -14.51 -23.34
N ALA A 13 -0.97 -14.28 -23.66
CA ALA A 13 0.14 -15.14 -23.28
C ALA A 13 0.57 -15.09 -21.79
N VAL A 14 0.06 -14.17 -20.97
CA VAL A 14 0.35 -14.08 -19.54
C VAL A 14 -0.63 -13.13 -18.86
N LEU A 15 -1.01 -13.41 -17.61
CA LEU A 15 -1.76 -12.47 -16.79
C LEU A 15 -0.85 -11.31 -16.36
N GLN A 16 -1.24 -10.09 -16.73
CA GLN A 16 -0.50 -8.86 -16.41
C GLN A 16 -1.38 -7.90 -15.63
N CYS A 17 -0.82 -7.28 -14.60
CA CYS A 17 -1.50 -6.29 -13.77
C CYS A 17 -0.81 -4.94 -13.90
N THR A 18 -1.60 -3.89 -14.04
CA THR A 18 -1.13 -2.50 -14.15
C THR A 18 -1.79 -1.65 -13.07
N THR A 19 -1.03 -0.73 -12.48
CA THR A 19 -1.54 0.17 -11.45
C THR A 19 -2.39 1.26 -12.09
N THR A 20 -3.68 1.33 -11.74
CA THR A 20 -4.58 2.40 -12.20
C THR A 20 -4.62 3.59 -11.24
N THR A 21 -3.98 3.45 -10.08
CA THR A 21 -3.95 4.46 -9.02
C THR A 21 -2.51 4.97 -8.83
N PRO A 22 -2.04 5.93 -9.64
CA PRO A 22 -0.64 6.37 -9.62
C PRO A 22 -0.28 7.14 -8.35
N GLN A 23 -1.26 7.80 -7.72
CA GLN A 23 -1.08 8.55 -6.48
C GLN A 23 -2.38 8.52 -5.67
N VAL A 24 -2.26 8.28 -4.36
CA VAL A 24 -3.38 8.34 -3.43
C VAL A 24 -3.07 9.39 -2.36
N ALA A 25 -3.86 10.45 -2.32
CA ALA A 25 -3.84 11.40 -1.20
C ALA A 25 -4.83 10.92 -0.12
N VAL A 26 -4.34 10.75 1.10
CA VAL A 26 -5.15 10.28 2.23
C VAL A 26 -5.23 11.39 3.28
N PRO A 27 -6.30 12.20 3.28
CA PRO A 27 -6.45 13.25 4.28
C PRO A 27 -6.75 12.62 5.65
N LEU A 28 -5.73 12.56 6.50
CA LEU A 28 -5.88 12.07 7.89
C LEU A 28 -6.73 13.02 8.75
N GLY A 29 -6.81 14.29 8.35
CA GLY A 29 -7.63 15.31 8.99
C GLY A 29 -6.95 15.96 10.18
N SER A 30 -7.68 16.86 10.85
CA SER A 30 -7.20 17.54 12.05
C SER A 30 -7.50 16.68 13.28
N ILE A 31 -6.44 16.26 13.99
CA ILE A 31 -6.54 15.41 15.16
C ILE A 31 -6.19 16.22 16.42
N PRO A 32 -7.09 16.28 17.43
CA PRO A 32 -6.77 16.95 18.67
C PRO A 32 -5.72 16.16 19.46
N LYS A 33 -4.83 16.85 20.17
CA LYS A 33 -3.80 16.22 21.02
C LYS A 33 -4.41 15.23 22.04
N THR A 34 -5.63 15.49 22.50
CA THR A 34 -6.38 14.63 23.43
C THR A 34 -6.77 13.27 22.85
N ALA A 35 -6.65 13.07 21.52
CA ALA A 35 -6.83 11.76 20.91
C ALA A 35 -5.67 10.79 21.22
N PHE A 36 -4.58 11.30 21.78
CA PHE A 36 -3.41 10.53 22.17
C PHE A 36 -3.30 10.47 23.70
N SER A 37 -2.93 9.31 24.22
CA SER A 37 -2.89 9.01 25.66
C SER A 37 -1.53 8.50 26.15
N GLY A 38 -0.51 8.51 25.30
CA GLY A 38 0.82 7.97 25.59
C GLY A 38 1.45 7.32 24.36
N ILE A 39 2.75 7.00 24.46
CA ILE A 39 3.49 6.30 23.39
C ILE A 39 2.74 5.01 23.03
N GLY A 40 2.52 4.80 21.73
CA GLY A 40 1.75 3.66 21.20
C GLY A 40 0.25 3.91 21.07
N SER A 41 -0.30 5.00 21.61
CA SER A 41 -1.69 5.39 21.36
C SER A 41 -1.89 5.80 19.90
N THR A 42 -3.08 5.51 19.35
CA THR A 42 -3.37 5.70 17.93
C THR A 42 -4.70 6.37 17.71
N THR A 43 -4.84 7.06 16.58
CA THR A 43 -6.10 7.68 16.17
C THR A 43 -7.03 6.68 15.49
N GLY A 44 -8.26 7.13 15.18
CA GLY A 44 -9.09 6.46 14.20
C GLY A 44 -8.41 6.35 12.84
N THR A 45 -8.79 5.33 12.06
CA THR A 45 -8.23 5.06 10.74
C THR A 45 -8.97 5.81 9.64
N LYS A 46 -8.27 6.10 8.54
CA LYS A 46 -8.83 6.60 7.29
C LYS A 46 -8.59 5.58 6.19
N PRO A 47 -9.62 5.16 5.44
CA PRO A 47 -9.46 4.16 4.39
C PRO A 47 -8.73 4.74 3.19
N LEU A 48 -7.98 3.89 2.49
CA LEU A 48 -7.44 4.15 1.17
C LEU A 48 -7.44 2.85 0.36
N ASN A 49 -7.57 2.95 -0.96
CA ASN A 49 -7.56 1.78 -1.83
C ASN A 49 -6.47 1.95 -2.88
N ILE A 50 -5.77 0.86 -3.19
CA ILE A 50 -4.91 0.77 -4.38
C ILE A 50 -5.61 -0.18 -5.35
N ASP A 51 -5.99 0.36 -6.51
CA ASP A 51 -6.62 -0.41 -7.56
C ASP A 51 -5.60 -0.76 -8.65
N LEU A 52 -5.61 -2.02 -9.07
CA LEU A 52 -4.91 -2.56 -10.22
C LEU A 52 -5.92 -3.07 -11.24
N MET A 53 -5.58 -2.93 -12.51
CA MET A 53 -6.28 -3.60 -13.61
C MET A 53 -5.42 -4.76 -14.11
N CYS A 54 -5.91 -5.98 -13.92
CA CYS A 54 -5.30 -7.20 -14.39
C CYS A 54 -6.00 -7.69 -15.67
N SER A 55 -5.23 -8.08 -16.68
CA SER A 55 -5.75 -8.54 -17.97
C SER A 55 -4.83 -9.57 -18.61
N GLY A 56 -5.37 -10.34 -19.56
CA GLY A 56 -4.67 -11.49 -20.13
C GLY A 56 -4.82 -12.75 -19.28
N GLY A 57 -4.05 -13.79 -19.62
CA GLY A 57 -4.16 -15.11 -19.00
C GLY A 57 -5.35 -15.93 -19.47
N ASP A 58 -5.34 -17.21 -19.11
CA ASP A 58 -6.43 -18.15 -19.34
C ASP A 58 -7.48 -18.10 -18.20
N PRO A 59 -8.72 -18.56 -18.45
CA PRO A 59 -9.71 -18.70 -17.40
C PRO A 59 -9.18 -19.59 -16.27
N GLY A 60 -9.09 -19.03 -15.06
CA GLY A 60 -8.53 -19.71 -13.88
C GLY A 60 -7.10 -19.29 -13.54
N ASP A 61 -6.43 -18.52 -14.40
CA ASP A 61 -5.13 -17.93 -14.07
C ASP A 61 -5.24 -16.97 -12.90
N SER A 62 -4.20 -16.98 -12.08
CA SER A 62 -4.10 -16.16 -10.89
C SER A 62 -2.64 -15.77 -10.67
N LYS A 63 -2.41 -14.50 -10.33
CA LYS A 63 -1.09 -13.97 -10.05
C LYS A 63 -0.98 -13.55 -8.61
N ALA A 64 0.09 -13.94 -7.94
CA ALA A 64 0.38 -13.50 -6.59
C ALA A 64 0.93 -12.07 -6.65
N ILE A 65 0.35 -11.19 -5.85
CA ILE A 65 0.73 -9.77 -5.79
C ILE A 65 1.25 -9.52 -4.38
N SER A 66 2.51 -9.14 -4.30
CA SER A 66 3.15 -8.69 -3.07
C SER A 66 3.54 -7.23 -3.20
N ILE A 67 3.64 -6.56 -2.06
CA ILE A 67 3.91 -5.12 -2.00
C ILE A 67 4.96 -4.84 -0.94
N THR A 68 5.87 -3.91 -1.22
CA THR A 68 6.70 -3.24 -0.22
C THR A 68 6.30 -1.78 -0.10
N LEU A 69 6.22 -1.26 1.12
CA LEU A 69 6.07 0.17 1.37
C LEU A 69 7.44 0.75 1.72
N THR A 70 7.82 1.83 1.04
CA THR A 70 9.07 2.55 1.32
C THR A 70 8.76 3.93 1.86
N ASP A 71 9.35 4.26 3.01
CA ASP A 71 9.32 5.61 3.57
C ASP A 71 10.21 6.53 2.72
N ASN A 72 9.62 7.51 2.04
CA ASN A 72 10.39 8.40 1.18
C ASN A 72 11.23 9.42 1.96
N THR A 73 10.87 9.69 3.22
CA THR A 73 11.63 10.63 4.06
C THR A 73 12.85 9.93 4.66
N ASN A 74 12.70 8.65 5.00
CA ASN A 74 13.75 7.78 5.52
C ASN A 74 13.77 6.43 4.77
N PRO A 75 14.45 6.32 3.62
CA PRO A 75 14.46 5.10 2.80
C PRO A 75 15.06 3.86 3.49
N GLY A 76 15.82 4.03 4.57
CA GLY A 76 16.36 2.92 5.38
C GLY A 76 15.40 2.43 6.47
N ASN A 77 14.21 3.01 6.59
CA ASN A 77 13.23 2.65 7.61
C ASN A 77 12.69 1.24 7.39
N GLN A 78 12.88 0.39 8.40
CA GLN A 78 12.36 -0.98 8.44
C GLN A 78 11.36 -1.19 9.60
N SER A 79 10.89 -0.09 10.20
CA SER A 79 9.90 -0.12 11.27
C SER A 79 8.48 -0.23 10.72
N THR A 80 7.46 -0.09 11.57
CA THR A 80 6.04 -0.05 11.20
C THR A 80 5.46 1.36 11.21
N THR A 81 6.31 2.39 11.32
CA THR A 81 5.90 3.79 11.37
C THR A 81 6.53 4.58 10.24
N LEU A 82 5.73 5.33 9.51
CA LEU A 82 6.16 6.26 8.48
C LEU A 82 6.62 7.56 9.13
N SER A 83 7.84 7.96 8.79
CA SER A 83 8.40 9.25 9.21
C SER A 83 7.59 10.40 8.61
N LEU A 84 7.40 11.45 9.39
CA LEU A 84 6.87 12.70 8.86
C LEU A 84 7.90 13.31 7.90
N THR A 85 7.39 13.94 6.85
CA THR A 85 8.16 14.75 5.90
C THR A 85 8.90 15.89 6.59
N ARG A 86 10.02 16.35 6.00
CA ARG A 86 10.92 17.32 6.63
C ARG A 86 10.32 18.71 6.84
N ASP A 87 9.27 19.04 6.10
CA ASP A 87 8.48 20.27 6.21
C ASP A 87 7.34 20.17 7.24
N SER A 88 7.18 19.01 7.89
CA SER A 88 6.24 18.84 9.00
C SER A 88 6.74 19.51 10.28
N ILE A 89 5.82 20.13 11.01
CA ILE A 89 6.10 20.87 12.26
C ILE A 89 5.80 20.02 13.50
N ALA A 90 4.84 19.10 13.40
CA ALA A 90 4.46 18.25 14.51
C ALA A 90 5.62 17.32 14.90
N THR A 91 5.76 17.04 16.20
CA THR A 91 6.74 16.09 16.73
C THR A 91 6.04 15.11 17.67
N GLY A 92 6.69 13.96 17.90
CA GLY A 92 6.19 12.91 18.79
C GLY A 92 5.05 12.08 18.19
N VAL A 93 4.79 12.20 16.88
CA VAL A 93 3.83 11.37 16.14
C VAL A 93 4.45 10.84 14.85
N ALA A 94 3.90 9.73 14.36
CA ALA A 94 4.20 9.13 13.07
C ALA A 94 2.91 8.60 12.43
N ILE A 95 2.98 8.10 11.19
CA ILE A 95 1.82 7.53 10.48
C ILE A 95 1.99 6.00 10.40
N GLN A 96 0.90 5.23 10.56
CA GLN A 96 0.87 3.79 10.30
C GLN A 96 -0.05 3.50 9.13
N LEU A 97 0.34 2.54 8.29
CA LEU A 97 -0.56 1.92 7.32
C LEU A 97 -0.93 0.52 7.76
N LEU A 98 -2.17 0.13 7.50
CA LEU A 98 -2.74 -1.15 7.89
C LEU A 98 -3.47 -1.80 6.72
N GLN A 99 -3.34 -3.12 6.63
CA GLN A 99 -4.21 -3.97 5.82
C GLN A 99 -5.14 -4.73 6.78
N GLY A 100 -6.43 -4.41 6.76
CA GLY A 100 -7.35 -4.88 7.79
C GLY A 100 -6.91 -4.40 9.17
N GLN A 101 -6.51 -5.34 10.05
CA GLN A 101 -5.99 -5.04 11.39
C GLN A 101 -4.46 -5.13 11.49
N THR A 102 -3.80 -5.60 10.43
CA THR A 102 -2.34 -5.84 10.44
C THR A 102 -1.62 -4.55 10.10
N VAL A 103 -0.71 -4.11 10.97
CA VAL A 103 0.17 -2.98 10.70
C VAL A 103 1.25 -3.41 9.70
N ILE A 104 1.45 -2.61 8.66
CA ILE A 104 2.40 -2.88 7.59
C ILE A 104 3.77 -2.34 7.98
N GLY A 105 4.81 -3.16 7.79
CA GLY A 105 6.21 -2.76 7.92
C GLY A 105 6.72 -2.04 6.67
N TYR A 106 7.70 -1.17 6.86
CA TYR A 106 8.42 -0.50 5.78
C TYR A 106 9.66 -1.29 5.37
N GLY A 107 10.13 -1.06 4.16
CA GLY A 107 11.32 -1.67 3.61
C GLY A 107 11.91 -0.88 2.45
N PRO A 108 13.10 -1.27 1.98
CA PRO A 108 13.74 -0.63 0.84
C PRO A 108 12.89 -0.79 -0.44
N ASP A 109 12.98 0.18 -1.33
CA ASP A 109 12.26 0.14 -2.60
C ASP A 109 12.84 -0.95 -3.51
N SER A 110 12.08 -2.02 -3.72
CA SER A 110 12.45 -3.13 -4.61
C SER A 110 11.23 -3.97 -4.95
N ASN A 111 11.17 -4.43 -6.21
CA ASN A 111 10.14 -5.34 -6.72
C ASN A 111 10.58 -6.81 -6.70
N LEU A 112 11.79 -7.10 -6.20
CA LEU A 112 12.31 -8.47 -6.13
C LEU A 112 11.54 -9.30 -5.09
N PRO A 113 11.27 -10.58 -5.36
CA PRO A 113 10.74 -11.50 -4.36
C PRO A 113 11.60 -11.56 -3.10
N GLY A 114 10.99 -11.58 -1.92
CA GLY A 114 11.69 -11.69 -0.65
C GLY A 114 12.31 -10.38 -0.15
N ASN A 115 11.95 -9.24 -0.75
CA ASN A 115 12.38 -7.93 -0.28
C ASN A 115 11.97 -7.70 1.20
N PRO A 116 12.84 -7.14 2.06
CA PRO A 116 12.47 -6.84 3.45
C PRO A 116 11.21 -5.96 3.53
N GLY A 117 10.31 -6.28 4.47
CA GLY A 117 9.02 -5.57 4.61
C GLY A 117 8.00 -5.88 3.50
N GLN A 118 8.28 -6.81 2.59
CA GLN A 118 7.31 -7.29 1.61
C GLN A 118 6.19 -8.09 2.29
N TRP A 119 4.95 -7.85 1.87
CA TRP A 119 3.76 -8.54 2.35
C TRP A 119 2.85 -8.93 1.17
N SER A 120 2.04 -9.97 1.37
CA SER A 120 1.10 -10.45 0.36
C SER A 120 -0.14 -9.57 0.32
N ALA A 121 -0.38 -8.92 -0.81
CA ALA A 121 -1.61 -8.18 -1.06
C ALA A 121 -2.76 -9.11 -1.48
N GLY A 122 -2.43 -10.33 -1.93
CA GLY A 122 -3.36 -11.37 -2.32
C GLY A 122 -3.09 -11.88 -3.74
N ASN A 123 -4.09 -12.57 -4.28
CA ASN A 123 -4.05 -13.18 -5.59
C ASN A 123 -5.12 -12.54 -6.48
N SER A 124 -4.80 -12.31 -7.75
CA SER A 124 -5.73 -11.73 -8.71
C SER A 124 -5.75 -12.51 -10.01
N GLY A 125 -6.94 -12.73 -10.57
CA GLY A 125 -7.14 -13.13 -11.97
C GLY A 125 -7.36 -11.91 -12.88
N ALA A 126 -7.94 -12.12 -14.05
CA ALA A 126 -8.34 -10.99 -14.91
C ALA A 126 -9.46 -10.15 -14.24
N GLY A 127 -9.32 -8.83 -14.28
CA GLY A 127 -10.26 -7.86 -13.73
C GLY A 127 -9.63 -6.83 -12.79
N VAL A 128 -10.48 -6.13 -12.04
CA VAL A 128 -10.04 -5.14 -11.05
C VAL A 128 -9.62 -5.85 -9.76
N PHE A 129 -8.38 -5.63 -9.34
CA PHE A 129 -7.87 -6.03 -8.04
C PHE A 129 -7.79 -4.82 -7.13
N ARG A 130 -8.55 -4.83 -6.04
CA ARG A 130 -8.56 -3.76 -5.06
C ARG A 130 -7.86 -4.20 -3.79
N ILE A 131 -6.91 -3.39 -3.34
CA ILE A 131 -6.17 -3.60 -2.11
C ILE A 131 -6.66 -2.58 -1.08
N PRO A 132 -7.53 -3.00 -0.13
CA PRO A 132 -8.05 -2.11 0.89
C PRO A 132 -7.01 -1.91 2.00
N LEU A 133 -6.64 -0.66 2.20
CA LEU A 133 -5.72 -0.22 3.22
C LEU A 133 -6.37 0.84 4.10
N SER A 134 -5.74 1.13 5.22
CA SER A 134 -6.10 2.27 6.04
C SER A 134 -4.87 2.90 6.65
N ALA A 135 -4.97 4.19 6.99
CA ALA A 135 -3.89 4.95 7.61
C ALA A 135 -4.37 5.61 8.91
N ARG A 136 -3.48 5.75 9.89
CA ARG A 136 -3.74 6.45 11.16
C ARG A 136 -2.48 7.08 11.70
N TYR A 137 -2.61 8.03 12.63
CA TYR A 137 -1.47 8.50 13.41
C TYR A 137 -1.21 7.58 14.61
N ILE A 138 0.07 7.51 15.02
CA ILE A 138 0.55 6.87 16.25
C ILE A 138 1.43 7.85 17.02
N GLN A 139 1.29 7.90 18.34
CA GLN A 139 2.20 8.64 19.20
C GLN A 139 3.50 7.86 19.40
N THR A 140 4.63 8.48 19.07
CA THR A 140 5.98 7.90 19.18
C THR A 140 6.84 8.58 20.25
N GLY A 141 6.53 9.83 20.63
CA GLY A 141 7.23 10.57 21.67
C GLY A 141 6.39 10.77 22.92
N ALA A 142 7.03 10.94 24.08
CA ALA A 142 6.34 11.24 25.34
C ALA A 142 5.56 12.57 25.27
N THR A 143 6.12 13.54 24.54
CA THR A 143 5.50 14.84 24.29
C THR A 143 5.15 14.99 22.82
N ILE A 144 3.91 15.39 22.54
CA ILE A 144 3.46 15.79 21.21
C ILE A 144 3.46 17.32 21.10
N THR A 145 4.07 17.83 20.03
CA THR A 145 3.92 19.23 19.61
C THR A 145 2.92 19.33 18.44
N PRO A 146 1.95 20.26 18.49
CA PRO A 146 1.04 20.49 17.37
C PRO A 146 1.76 21.03 16.14
N GLY A 147 1.23 20.73 14.95
CA GLY A 147 1.77 21.21 13.67
C GLY A 147 1.29 20.38 12.49
N SER A 148 1.80 20.68 11.30
CA SER A 148 1.65 19.82 10.12
C SER A 148 2.32 18.46 10.37
N ALA A 149 1.66 17.38 9.93
CA ALA A 149 2.14 16.00 10.10
C ALA A 149 1.92 15.21 8.81
N ASN A 150 2.66 15.57 7.76
CA ASN A 150 2.53 14.99 6.42
C ASN A 150 3.49 13.80 6.28
N GLY A 151 3.05 12.72 5.63
CA GLY A 151 3.90 11.56 5.31
C GLY A 151 3.97 11.31 3.80
N ARG A 152 5.02 10.63 3.35
CA ARG A 152 5.17 10.24 1.94
C ARG A 152 5.77 8.83 1.86
N ALA A 153 5.04 7.93 1.22
CA ALA A 153 5.47 6.55 1.00
C ALA A 153 5.29 6.13 -0.47
N THR A 154 6.18 5.26 -0.93
CA THR A 154 6.06 4.58 -2.23
C THR A 154 5.56 3.16 -2.00
N PHE A 155 4.65 2.70 -2.86
CA PHE A 155 4.24 1.30 -2.93
C PHE A 155 4.91 0.65 -4.14
N THR A 156 5.68 -0.40 -3.88
CA THR A 156 6.38 -1.14 -4.94
C THR A 156 5.79 -2.53 -5.04
N MET A 157 5.17 -2.82 -6.20
CA MET A 157 4.55 -4.11 -6.46
C MET A 157 5.57 -5.14 -6.95
N SER A 158 5.46 -6.36 -6.44
CA SER A 158 6.14 -7.56 -6.91
C SER A 158 5.11 -8.56 -7.37
N TYR A 159 5.24 -9.06 -8.60
CA TYR A 159 4.28 -9.99 -9.20
C TYR A 159 4.94 -11.35 -9.40
N GLN A 160 4.34 -12.39 -8.84
CA GLN A 160 4.86 -13.77 -8.85
C GLN A 160 3.82 -14.71 -9.45
#